data_AF-A0AB35HZ90-F1
#
_entry.id   AF-A0AB35HZ90-F1
#
_cell.length_a   1.000
_cell.length_b   1.000
_cell.length_c   1.000
_cell.angle_alpha   90.00
_cell.angle_beta   90.00
_cell.angle_gamma   90.00
#
_symmetry.space_group_name_H-M   'P 1'
#
loop_
_entity.id
_entity.type
_entity.pdbx_description
1 polymer ?
#
loop_
_entity_poly.entity_id
_entity_poly.type
_entity_poly.pdbx_seq_one_letter_code
_entity_poly.pdbx_strand_id
1 'polypeptide(L)' 'MKIQDTRSTKVQLLERLGATGTESVQTLFAKNIGWFVPDSMALSWVGPRTKCNQVAAFFH' A
#
# COMPACT_ATOMS: atom_id res chain seq x y z
N MET A 1 -6.94 18.89 -9.88
CA MET A 1 -6.33 17.90 -8.98
C MET A 1 -7.46 17.26 -8.17
N LYS A 2 -7.79 15.98 -8.34
CA LYS A 2 -8.77 15.33 -7.46
C LYS A 2 -8.10 15.17 -6.09
N ILE A 3 -8.60 15.86 -5.08
CA ILE A 3 -8.21 15.61 -3.69
C ILE A 3 -8.78 14.23 -3.37
N GLN A 4 -7.93 13.21 -3.34
CA GLN A 4 -8.33 11.93 -2.77
C GLN A 4 -8.33 12.09 -1.25
N ASP A 5 -9.50 11.93 -0.64
CA ASP A 5 -9.59 11.86 0.81
C ASP A 5 -9.18 10.47 1.32
N THR A 6 -8.86 10.40 2.61
CA THR A 6 -8.42 9.17 3.27
C THR A 6 -9.47 8.05 3.17
N ARG A 7 -10.76 8.38 3.12
CA ARG A 7 -11.84 7.40 3.07
C ARG A 7 -11.90 6.72 1.70
N SER A 8 -11.87 7.52 0.64
CA SER A 8 -11.84 7.04 -0.75
C SER A 8 -10.62 6.16 -1.02
N THR A 9 -9.46 6.53 -0.46
CA THR A 9 -8.23 5.75 -0.59
C THR A 9 -8.34 4.38 0.07
N LYS A 10 -8.92 4.32 1.28
CA LYS A 10 -9.14 3.06 2.00
C LYS A 10 -10.11 2.13 1.27
N VAL A 11 -11.21 2.68 0.74
CA VAL A 11 -12.19 1.89 -0.01
C VAL A 11 -11.56 1.29 -1.26
N GLN A 12 -10.87 2.10 -2.07
CA GLN A 12 -10.19 1.61 -3.26
C GLN A 12 -9.09 0.58 -2.95
N LEU A 13 -8.40 0.70 -1.82
CA LEU A 13 -7.44 -0.32 -1.37
C LEU A 13 -8.14 -1.65 -1.12
N LEU A 14 -9.21 -1.67 -0.34
CA LEU A 14 -9.96 -2.89 -0.02
C LEU A 14 -10.57 -3.54 -1.27
N GLU A 15 -11.14 -2.73 -2.17
CA GLU A 15 -11.69 -3.21 -3.45
C GLU A 15 -10.63 -3.93 -4.29
N ARG A 16 -9.42 -3.36 -4.38
CA ARG A 16 -8.33 -3.92 -5.19
C ARG A 16 -7.67 -5.14 -4.57
N LEU A 17 -7.65 -5.24 -3.23
CA LEU A 17 -7.23 -6.45 -2.53
C LEU A 17 -8.17 -7.63 -2.80
N GLY A 18 -9.49 -7.38 -2.86
CA GLY A 18 -10.49 -8.41 -3.17
C GLY A 18 -10.56 -8.80 -4.65
N ALA A 19 -10.12 -7.93 -5.57
CA ALA A 19 -10.26 -8.10 -7.01
C ALA A 19 -9.03 -8.73 -7.72
N THR A 20 -8.00 -9.13 -6.96
CA THR A 20 -6.72 -9.75 -7.43
C THR A 20 -5.82 -8.84 -8.29
N GLY A 21 -4.58 -8.61 -7.83
CA GLY A 21 -3.49 -8.07 -8.65
C GLY A 21 -2.65 -7.01 -7.94
N THR A 22 -1.39 -7.35 -7.66
CA THR A 22 -0.37 -6.47 -7.04
C THR A 22 -0.14 -5.17 -7.82
N GLU A 23 -0.22 -5.24 -9.15
CA GLU A 23 -0.14 -4.06 -10.03
C GLU A 23 -1.30 -3.08 -9.78
N SER A 24 -2.51 -3.59 -9.53
CA SER A 24 -3.67 -2.74 -9.26
C SER A 24 -3.51 -1.97 -7.95
N VAL A 25 -3.00 -2.63 -6.91
CA VAL A 25 -2.78 -2.05 -5.58
C VAL A 25 -1.66 -1.03 -5.61
N GLN A 26 -0.58 -1.29 -6.37
CA GLN A 26 0.55 -0.36 -6.48
C GLN A 26 0.14 1.04 -6.95
N THR A 27 -0.84 1.15 -7.86
CA THR A 27 -1.28 2.45 -8.41
C THR A 27 -2.00 3.34 -7.38
N LEU A 28 -2.32 2.83 -6.19
CA LEU A 28 -2.86 3.62 -5.07
C LEU A 28 -1.78 4.39 -4.31
N PHE A 29 -0.53 3.98 -4.43
CA PHE A 29 0.56 4.55 -3.66
C PHE A 29 1.34 5.58 -4.48
N ALA A 30 1.76 6.66 -3.82
CA ALA A 30 2.72 7.58 -4.40
C ALA A 30 4.03 6.86 -4.71
N LYS A 31 4.70 7.25 -5.82
CA LYS A 31 5.99 6.67 -6.24
C LYS A 31 7.03 6.63 -5.12
N ASN A 32 7.08 7.71 -4.33
CA ASN A 32 7.79 7.78 -3.05
C ASN A 32 6.75 7.88 -1.94
N ILE A 33 6.83 7.02 -0.94
CA ILE A 33 5.87 6.92 0.16
C ILE A 33 6.61 6.80 1.49
N GLY A 34 6.06 7.33 2.57
CA GLY A 34 6.54 7.07 3.93
C GLY A 34 5.68 5.99 4.58
N TRP A 35 5.87 4.73 4.20
CA TRP A 35 5.10 3.62 4.76
C TRP A 35 5.84 3.03 5.96
N PHE A 36 5.15 2.83 7.08
CA PHE A 36 5.71 2.23 8.28
C PHE A 36 4.68 1.34 8.94
N VAL A 37 5.09 0.09 9.20
CA VAL A 37 4.28 -0.86 9.96
C VAL A 37 4.99 -1.13 11.28
N PRO A 38 4.37 -0.77 12.43
CA PRO A 38 4.96 -1.01 13.75
C PRO A 38 4.79 -2.48 14.14
N ASP A 39 5.88 -3.18 14.44
CA ASP A 39 5.92 -4.45 15.18
C ASP A 39 7.38 -4.92 15.36
N SER A 40 7.57 -6.16 15.80
CA SER A 40 8.82 -6.91 15.70
C SER A 40 9.32 -7.03 14.26
N MET A 41 10.59 -6.65 14.06
CA MET A 41 11.31 -6.79 12.79
C MET A 41 11.54 -8.24 12.35
N ALA A 42 11.09 -9.23 13.14
CA ALA A 42 11.13 -10.64 12.77
C ALA A 42 10.17 -10.99 11.62
N LEU A 43 9.15 -10.17 11.37
CA LEU A 43 8.20 -10.36 10.27
C LEU A 43 8.65 -9.57 9.03
N SER A 44 8.66 -10.22 7.86
CA SER A 44 9.17 -9.62 6.61
C SER A 44 8.38 -8.40 6.13
N TRP A 45 7.13 -8.22 6.58
CA TRP A 45 6.25 -7.11 6.21
C TRP A 45 6.29 -5.92 7.17
N VAL A 46 7.06 -6.02 8.26
CA VAL A 46 7.18 -4.97 9.28
C VAL A 46 8.29 -3.97 8.90
N GLY A 47 8.22 -2.76 9.47
CA GLY A 47 9.22 -1.73 9.32
C GLY A 47 8.95 -0.75 8.16
N PRO A 48 9.94 0.09 7.80
CA PRO A 48 9.75 1.18 6.85
C PRO A 48 9.82 0.70 5.39
N ARG A 49 9.07 1.35 4.49
CA ARG A 49 9.20 1.26 3.02
C ARG A 49 9.11 2.66 2.41
N THR A 50 9.92 2.89 1.38
CA THR A 50 10.05 4.22 0.76
C THR A 50 9.53 4.28 -0.68
N LYS A 51 9.19 3.13 -1.27
CA LYS A 51 8.74 2.99 -2.67
C LYS A 51 7.43 2.22 -2.74
N CYS A 52 6.54 2.61 -3.65
CA CYS A 52 5.24 1.97 -3.83
C CYS A 52 5.33 0.47 -4.15
N ASN A 53 6.31 0.06 -4.97
CA ASN A 53 6.51 -1.35 -5.32
C ASN A 53 6.90 -2.22 -4.11
N GLN A 54 7.59 -1.66 -3.12
CA GLN A 54 7.94 -2.38 -1.89
C GLN A 54 6.73 -2.59 -0.97
N VAL A 55 5.74 -1.68 -1.02
CA VAL A 55 4.49 -1.78 -0.25
C VAL A 55 3.51 -2.71 -0.95
N ALA A 56 3.38 -2.58 -2.28
CA ALA A 56 2.58 -3.49 -3.10
C ALA A 56 3.01 -4.95 -2.94
N ALA A 57 4.29 -5.18 -2.60
CA ALA A 57 4.84 -6.49 -2.33
C ALA A 57 4.33 -7.18 -1.06
N PHE A 58 3.47 -6.54 -0.27
CA PHE A 58 2.79 -7.22 0.84
C PHE A 58 1.47 -7.87 0.43
N PHE A 59 0.96 -7.55 -0.76
CA PHE A 59 -0.39 -7.89 -1.19
C PHE A 59 -0.40 -8.87 -2.37
N HIS A 60 0.64 -9.71 -2.45
CA HIS A 60 0.78 -10.81 -3.43
C HIS A 60 -0.14 -11.98 -3.11
#